data_AF-A0A3D2F9S1-F1
#
_entry.id   AF-A0A3D2F9S1-F1
#
_cell.length_a   1.000
_cell.length_b   1.000
_cell.length_c   1.000
_cell.angle_alpha   90.00
_cell.angle_beta   90.00
_cell.angle_gamma   90.00
#
_symmetry.space_group_name_H-M   'P 1'
#
loop_
_entity.id
_entity.type
_entity.pdbx_description
1 polymer ?
#
loop_
_entity_poly.entity_id
_entity_poly.type
_entity_poly.pdbx_seq_one_letter_code
_entity_poly.pdbx_strand_id
1 'polypeptide(L)' 'MTGPKLQGHILNVGADWQTIFADGTAELDTRYAMETHDGAVIEIINYGFRHGPPDIIAALAEGKTVDPVSYYMRTHARL' A
#
# COMPACT_ATOMS: atom_id res chain seq x y z
N MET A 1 -12.15 6.06 2.91
CA MET A 1 -11.70 5.31 4.09
C MET A 1 -12.86 5.20 5.07
N THR A 2 -13.15 4.01 5.57
CA THR A 2 -14.30 3.78 6.46
C THR A 2 -13.89 2.90 7.63
N GLY A 3 -14.17 3.36 8.85
CA GLY A 3 -14.03 2.62 10.08
C GLY A 3 -14.94 3.18 11.17
N PRO A 4 -15.10 2.49 12.31
CA PRO A 4 -16.06 2.88 13.35
C PRO A 4 -15.82 4.28 13.96
N LYS A 5 -14.56 4.74 13.95
CA LYS A 5 -14.13 6.01 14.56
C LYS A 5 -13.45 6.98 13.58
N LEU A 6 -13.17 6.53 12.35
CA LEU A 6 -12.44 7.30 11.36
C LEU A 6 -13.09 7.10 10.00
N GLN A 7 -13.58 8.20 9.43
CA GLN A 7 -14.15 8.26 8.08
C GLN A 7 -13.53 9.44 7.35
N GLY A 8 -13.33 9.28 6.04
CA GLY A 8 -12.71 10.31 5.22
C GLY A 8 -12.42 9.82 3.81
N HIS A 9 -11.73 10.63 3.03
CA HIS A 9 -11.37 10.32 1.65
C HIS A 9 -9.87 10.56 1.41
N ILE A 10 -9.28 9.79 0.50
CA ILE A 10 -7.88 9.96 0.11
C ILE A 10 -7.81 11.17 -0.81
N LEU A 11 -6.86 12.07 -0.55
CA LEU A 11 -6.60 13.23 -1.39
C LEU A 11 -5.80 12.80 -2.62
N ASN A 12 -5.98 13.51 -3.74
CA ASN A 12 -5.23 13.25 -4.98
C ASN A 12 -3.80 13.81 -4.90
N VAL A 13 -3.01 13.24 -4.00
CA VAL A 13 -1.62 13.62 -3.71
C VAL A 13 -0.84 12.40 -3.23
N GLY A 14 0.46 12.38 -3.53
CA GLY A 14 1.35 11.34 -3.06
C GLY A 14 1.65 10.26 -4.11
N ALA A 15 2.42 9.26 -3.68
CA ALA A 15 2.82 8.11 -4.48
C ALA A 15 3.26 6.94 -3.60
N ASP A 16 3.58 5.81 -4.24
CA ASP A 16 4.35 4.70 -3.66
C ASP A 16 5.72 4.68 -4.33
N TRP A 17 6.78 4.97 -3.56
CA TRP A 17 8.17 4.95 -4.04
C TRP A 17 8.77 3.56 -3.81
N GLN A 18 8.45 2.64 -4.72
CA GLN A 18 8.88 1.25 -4.58
C GLN A 18 10.34 1.02 -4.98
N THR A 19 11.05 0.23 -4.18
CA THR A 19 12.33 -0.39 -4.58
C THR A 19 12.09 -1.88 -4.85
N ILE A 20 12.42 -2.35 -6.06
CA ILE A 20 12.39 -3.78 -6.39
C ILE A 20 13.80 -4.35 -6.27
N PHE A 21 14.00 -5.29 -5.35
CA PHE A 21 15.29 -5.96 -5.16
C PHE A 21 15.50 -7.09 -6.17
N ALA A 22 16.73 -7.58 -6.26
CA ALA A 22 17.12 -8.62 -7.23
C ALA A 22 16.39 -9.96 -7.04
N ASP A 23 15.88 -10.24 -5.85
CA ASP A 23 15.08 -11.43 -5.54
C ASP A 23 13.58 -11.27 -5.85
N GLY A 24 13.18 -10.10 -6.38
CA GLY A 24 11.78 -9.77 -6.67
C GLY A 24 10.99 -9.22 -5.48
N THR A 25 11.61 -9.05 -4.31
CA THR A 25 11.00 -8.38 -3.17
C THR A 25 10.79 -6.89 -3.49
N ALA A 26 9.59 -6.38 -3.22
CA ALA A 26 9.27 -4.97 -3.30
C ALA A 26 9.27 -4.35 -1.90
N GLU A 27 10.13 -3.36 -1.67
CA GLU A 27 9.97 -2.38 -0.60
C GLU A 27 8.89 -1.37 -0.99
N LEU A 28 7.98 -1.07 -0.07
CA LEU A 28 6.89 -0.14 -0.23
C LEU A 28 7.17 1.08 0.65
N ASP A 29 7.17 2.29 0.08
CA ASP A 29 7.25 3.57 0.80
C ASP A 29 6.17 4.48 0.21
N THR A 30 4.96 4.33 0.73
CA THR A 30 3.83 5.16 0.31
C THR A 30 3.77 6.40 1.18
N ARG A 31 3.56 7.57 0.55
CA ARG A 31 3.28 8.82 1.27
C ARG A 31 2.16 9.53 0.58
N TYR A 32 1.07 9.73 1.29
CA TYR A 32 -0.17 10.33 0.79
C TYR A 32 -0.93 10.99 1.93
N ALA A 33 -2.05 11.63 1.63
CA ALA A 33 -2.89 12.26 2.65
C ALA A 33 -4.34 11.83 2.54
N MET A 34 -5.05 11.88 3.66
CA MET A 34 -6.50 11.78 3.71
C MET A 34 -7.10 13.00 4.40
N GLU A 35 -8.32 13.37 4.00
CA GLU A 35 -9.14 14.33 4.73
C GLU A 35 -10.29 13.59 5.41
N THR A 36 -10.45 13.81 6.72
CA THR A 36 -11.51 13.21 7.52
C THR A 36 -12.86 13.90 7.27
N HIS A 37 -13.95 13.21 7.60
CA HIS A 37 -15.31 13.75 7.48
C HIS A 37 -15.56 15.04 8.28
N ASP A 38 -14.74 15.34 9.28
CA ASP A 38 -14.75 16.55 10.10
C ASP A 38 -13.64 17.55 9.74
N GLY A 39 -12.91 17.33 8.64
CA GLY A 39 -12.00 18.31 8.04
C GLY A 39 -10.54 18.26 8.50
N ALA A 40 -10.13 17.27 9.30
CA ALA A 40 -8.72 17.06 9.64
C ALA A 40 -7.96 16.43 8.46
N VAL A 41 -6.74 16.89 8.21
CA VAL A 41 -5.84 16.30 7.20
C VAL A 41 -4.78 15.46 7.92
N ILE A 42 -4.64 14.21 7.50
CA ILE A 42 -3.70 13.24 8.08
C ILE A 42 -2.73 12.82 6.98
N GLU A 43 -1.43 13.02 7.20
CA GLU A 43 -0.39 12.40 6.38
C GLU A 43 -0.32 10.91 6.74
N ILE A 44 -0.26 10.06 5.72
CA ILE A 44 -0.14 8.62 5.91
C ILE A 44 1.16 8.18 5.25
N ILE A 45 2.02 7.57 6.04
CA ILE A 45 3.22 6.88 5.56
C ILE A 45 3.04 5.40 5.85
N ASN A 46 2.81 4.58 4.80
CA ASN A 46 2.93 3.13 4.94
C ASN A 46 4.25 2.65 4.39
N TYR A 47 5.01 1.98 5.24
CA TYR A 47 6.26 1.32 4.87
C TYR A 47 6.16 -0.18 5.10
N GLY A 48 6.72 -0.98 4.19
CA GLY A 48 6.75 -2.43 4.36
C GLY A 48 7.23 -3.17 3.12
N PHE A 49 6.85 -4.43 3.00
CA PHE A 49 7.35 -5.31 1.95
C PHE A 49 6.24 -6.12 1.30
N ARG A 50 6.45 -6.42 0.01
CA ARG A 50 5.69 -7.40 -0.76
C ARG A 50 6.65 -8.40 -1.39
N HIS A 51 6.43 -9.69 -1.17
CA HIS A 51 7.19 -10.79 -1.78
C HIS A 51 6.35 -12.07 -1.84
N GLY A 52 6.74 -13.02 -2.69
CA GLY A 52 5.99 -14.26 -2.88
C GLY A 52 6.62 -15.14 -3.95
N PRO A 53 5.96 -16.27 -4.30
CA PRO A 53 6.41 -17.13 -5.39
C PRO A 53 6.56 -16.33 -6.71
N PRO A 54 7.60 -16.59 -7.53
CA PRO A 54 7.90 -15.78 -8.71
C PRO A 54 6.76 -15.67 -9.73
N ASP A 55 6.01 -16.76 -9.94
CA ASP A 55 4.86 -16.83 -10.83
C ASP A 55 3.70 -15.95 -10.35
N ILE A 56 3.47 -15.91 -9.03
CA ILE A 56 2.47 -15.03 -8.41
C ILE A 56 2.86 -13.56 -8.54
N ILE A 57 4.12 -13.21 -8.27
CA ILE A 57 4.62 -11.83 -8.39
C ILE A 57 4.59 -11.36 -9.85
N ALA A 58 4.96 -12.22 -10.81
CA ALA A 58 4.88 -11.90 -12.23
C ALA A 58 3.42 -11.66 -12.68
N ALA A 59 2.48 -12.51 -12.27
CA ALA A 59 1.07 -12.33 -12.55
C ALA A 59 0.52 -11.00 -11.96
N LEU A 60 0.93 -10.66 -10.73
CA LEU A 60 0.58 -9.39 -10.09
C LEU A 60 1.12 -8.18 -10.88
N ALA A 61 2.38 -8.24 -11.33
CA ALA A 61 3.01 -7.17 -12.12
C ALA A 61 2.34 -6.94 -13.48
N GLU A 62 1.74 -7.98 -14.06
CA GLU A 62 0.92 -7.90 -15.29
C GLU A 62 -0.49 -7.36 -15.03
N GLY A 63 -0.85 -7.05 -13.76
CA GLY A 63 -2.18 -6.59 -13.38
C GLY A 63 -3.24 -7.68 -13.33
N LYS A 64 -2.83 -8.97 -13.30
CA LYS A 64 -3.78 -10.07 -13.12
C LYS A 64 -4.29 -10.11 -11.69
N THR A 65 -5.55 -10.54 -11.54
CA THR A 65 -6.09 -10.87 -10.22
C THR A 65 -5.39 -12.10 -9.67
N VAL A 66 -4.80 -11.95 -8.49
CA VAL A 66 -4.15 -13.03 -7.72
C VAL A 66 -4.78 -13.10 -6.33
N ASP A 67 -4.81 -14.29 -5.73
CA ASP A 67 -5.33 -14.45 -4.37
C ASP A 67 -4.40 -13.73 -3.36
N PRO A 68 -4.88 -12.77 -2.56
CA PRO A 68 -4.06 -12.07 -1.57
C PRO A 68 -3.36 -12.97 -0.55
N VAL A 69 -3.83 -14.21 -0.33
CA VAL A 69 -3.16 -15.16 0.58
C VAL A 69 -1.94 -15.84 -0.06
N SER A 70 -1.78 -15.72 -1.38
CA SER A 70 -0.69 -16.36 -2.14
C SER A 70 0.64 -15.58 -2.13
N TYR A 71 0.64 -14.36 -1.59
CA TYR A 71 1.84 -13.53 -1.42
C TYR A 71 1.86 -12.83 -0.06
N TYR A 72 3.05 -12.54 0.43
CA TYR A 72 3.23 -11.68 1.58
C TYR A 72 3.12 -10.22 1.15
N MET A 73 2.28 -9.45 1.85
CA MET A 73 2.24 -8.00 1.74
C MET A 73 1.81 -7.43 3.08
N ARG A 74 2.74 -6.81 3.80
CA ARG A 74 2.48 -6.21 5.11
C ARG A 74 3.20 -4.89 5.21
N THR A 75 2.52 -3.91 5.77
CA THR A 75 3.04 -2.57 6.03
C THR A 75 2.74 -2.17 7.47
N HIS A 76 3.47 -1.18 7.96
CA HIS A 76 3.11 -0.44 9.15
C HIS A 76 2.75 1.00 8.75
N ALA A 77 1.72 1.55 9.37
CA ALA A 77 1.25 2.90 9.13
C ALA A 77 1.82 3.86 10.19
N ARG A 78 2.30 5.02 9.75
CA ARG A 78 2.53 6.20 10.59
C ARG A 78 1.56 7.30 10.15
N LEU A 79 0.90 7.91 11.13
CA LEU A 79 -0.10 8.98 10.99
C LEU A 79 0.35 10.24 11.73
#